data_AF-A0A0N1ID83-F1
#
_entry.id   AF-A0A0N1ID83-F1
#
_cell.length_a   1.000
_cell.length_b   1.000
_cell.length_c   1.000
_cell.angle_alpha   90.00
_cell.angle_beta   90.00
_cell.angle_gamma   90.00
#
_symmetry.space_group_name_H-M   'P 1'
#
loop_
_entity.id
_entity.type
_entity.pdbx_description
1 polymer ?
#
loop_
_entity_poly.entity_id
_entity_poly.type
_entity_poly.pdbx_seq_one_letter_code
_entity_poly.pdbx_strand_id
1 'polypeptide(L)'
;MTDIKKPVKERLYLDRGQREVYVDTCDLAQHQIEGIRFLYRQYIKKKPGVILNNPDGYGKSIQLAFFLDAIRELLTNPVLILCEDENKVNNWKQTLIKRTKYTEDFHLSGSVFHVEEVKDMYGHYSSHM
;
A
#
# COMPACT_ATOMS: atom_id res chain seq x y z
N MET A 1 -6.42 8.23 37.66
CA MET A 1 -6.59 8.54 36.22
C MET A 1 -5.26 8.32 35.55
N THR A 2 -5.08 7.22 34.85
CA THR A 2 -3.91 6.98 34.01
C THR A 2 -4.08 7.81 32.73
N ASP A 3 -3.23 8.82 32.56
CA ASP A 3 -3.05 9.49 31.27
C ASP A 3 -2.57 8.45 30.25
N ILE A 4 -3.49 7.92 29.46
CA ILE A 4 -3.16 7.14 28.27
C ILE A 4 -2.53 8.14 27.30
N LYS A 5 -1.20 8.28 27.36
CA LYS A 5 -0.44 9.01 26.34
C LYS A 5 -0.79 8.38 24.99
N LYS A 6 -1.50 9.11 24.13
CA LYS A 6 -1.68 8.71 22.73
C LYS A 6 -0.28 8.46 22.14
N PRO A 7 -0.06 7.33 21.44
CA PRO A 7 1.23 7.05 20.85
C PRO A 7 1.63 8.23 19.95
N VAL A 8 2.86 8.71 20.14
CA VAL A 8 3.40 9.80 19.32
C VAL A 8 3.46 9.30 17.89
N LYS A 9 2.71 9.92 16.98
CA LYS A 9 2.80 9.68 15.55
C LYS A 9 4.18 10.12 15.08
N GLU A 10 5.07 9.16 14.84
CA GLU A 10 6.33 9.42 14.17
C GLU A 10 6.07 9.60 12.67
N ARG A 11 6.76 10.57 12.04
CA ARG A 11 6.65 10.82 10.60
C ARG A 11 7.79 10.12 9.87
N LEU A 12 7.45 9.20 8.99
CA LEU A 12 8.38 8.68 8.00
C LEU A 12 8.34 9.58 6.77
N TYR A 13 9.43 10.32 6.57
CA TYR A 13 9.61 11.11 5.36
C TYR A 13 10.11 10.22 4.22
N LEU A 14 9.38 10.25 3.11
CA LEU A 14 9.73 9.60 1.84
C LEU A 14 10.48 10.55 0.91
N ASP A 15 10.16 11.86 0.98
CA ASP A 15 10.86 12.94 0.31
C ASP A 15 10.80 14.22 1.17
N ARG A 16 11.88 15.00 1.14
CA ARG A 16 12.05 16.31 1.80
C ARG A 16 12.50 17.39 0.81
N GLY A 17 12.24 17.19 -0.48
CA GLY A 17 12.52 18.15 -1.55
C GLY A 17 11.59 19.36 -1.50
N GLN A 18 11.14 19.83 -2.67
CA GLN A 18 10.27 21.02 -2.75
C GLN A 18 8.92 20.84 -2.02
N ARG A 19 8.45 19.60 -1.89
CA ARG A 19 7.26 19.23 -1.12
C ARG A 19 7.60 18.05 -0.24
N GLU A 20 7.27 18.14 1.04
CA GLU A 20 7.43 17.02 1.95
C GLU A 20 6.41 15.93 1.62
N VAL A 21 6.90 14.72 1.40
CA VAL A 21 6.08 13.52 1.27
C VAL A 21 6.37 12.65 2.47
N TYR A 22 5.35 12.37 3.29
CA TYR A 22 5.51 11.59 4.50
C TYR A 22 4.28 10.73 4.80
N VAL A 23 4.48 9.73 5.65
CA VAL A 23 3.41 8.93 6.26
C VAL A 23 3.54 8.99 7.77
N ASP A 24 2.41 9.00 8.47
CA ASP A 24 2.38 8.87 9.94
C ASP A 24 2.50 7.38 10.28
N THR A 25 3.63 6.93 10.85
CA THR A 25 3.98 5.50 10.99
C THR A 25 3.54 4.84 12.29
N CYS A 26 2.46 5.31 12.93
CA CYS A 26 1.96 4.59 14.11
C CYS A 26 1.77 3.10 13.78
N ASP A 27 2.51 2.25 14.49
CA ASP A 27 2.38 0.79 14.49
C ASP A 27 2.77 0.09 13.17
N LEU A 28 3.64 0.69 12.34
CA LEU A 28 4.20 0.01 11.16
C LEU A 28 5.45 -0.82 11.52
N ALA A 29 5.48 -2.07 11.04
CA ALA A 29 6.67 -2.90 11.14
C ALA A 29 7.75 -2.44 10.14
N GLN A 30 9.03 -2.72 10.44
CA GLN A 30 10.15 -2.28 9.60
C GLN A 30 10.02 -2.75 8.13
N HIS A 31 9.55 -3.97 7.89
CA HIS A 31 9.36 -4.47 6.53
C HIS A 31 8.26 -3.71 5.76
N GLN A 32 7.26 -3.18 6.47
CA GLN A 32 6.20 -2.35 5.86
C GLN A 32 6.76 -0.97 5.51
N ILE A 33 7.58 -0.39 6.39
CA ILE A 33 8.31 0.87 6.14
C ILE A 33 9.18 0.74 4.88
N GLU A 34 9.95 -0.35 4.76
CA GLU A 34 10.78 -0.59 3.58
C GLU A 34 9.95 -0.83 2.31
N GLY A 35 8.80 -1.50 2.43
CA GLY A 35 7.86 -1.66 1.33
C GLY A 35 7.30 -0.32 0.82
N ILE A 36 6.91 0.57 1.72
CA ILE A 36 6.42 1.92 1.39
C ILE A 36 7.53 2.74 0.71
N ARG A 37 8.75 2.72 1.26
CA ARG A 37 9.92 3.37 0.64
C ARG A 37 10.20 2.82 -0.75
N PHE A 38 10.11 1.50 -0.92
CA PHE A 38 10.28 0.86 -2.21
C PHE A 38 9.25 1.33 -3.23
N LEU A 39 7.96 1.32 -2.87
CA LEU A 39 6.87 1.81 -3.73
C LEU A 39 7.10 3.26 -4.15
N TYR A 40 7.42 4.13 -3.20
CA TYR A 40 7.71 5.55 -3.49
C TYR A 40 8.89 5.72 -4.45
N ARG A 41 9.98 4.95 -4.26
CA ARG A 41 11.13 4.96 -5.18
C ARG A 41 10.76 4.55 -6.61
N GLN A 42 9.84 3.59 -6.79
CA GLN A 42 9.40 3.21 -8.13
C GLN A 42 8.49 4.27 -8.75
N TYR A 43 7.63 4.90 -7.95
CA TYR A 43 6.76 6.00 -8.37
C TYR A 43 7.56 7.20 -8.90
N ILE A 44 8.55 7.69 -8.15
CA ILE A 44 9.39 8.82 -8.60
C ILE A 44 10.23 8.48 -9.84
N LYS A 45 10.61 7.21 -10.01
CA LYS A 45 11.30 6.70 -11.21
C LYS A 45 10.38 6.55 -12.42
N LYS A 46 9.08 6.84 -12.29
CA LYS A 46 8.06 6.70 -13.33
C LYS A 46 8.06 5.31 -13.97
N LYS A 47 8.27 4.28 -13.15
CA LYS A 47 8.20 2.90 -13.63
C LYS A 47 6.77 2.55 -14.03
N PRO A 48 6.55 1.79 -15.11
CA PRO A 48 5.20 1.49 -15.61
C PRO A 48 4.41 0.56 -14.69
N GLY A 49 5.08 -0.20 -13.81
CA GLY A 49 4.43 -1.12 -12.89
C GLY A 49 5.39 -1.65 -11.83
N VAL A 50 4.82 -2.22 -10.77
CA VAL A 50 5.53 -2.82 -9.63
C VAL A 50 4.81 -4.09 -9.21
N ILE A 51 5.56 -5.16 -8.95
CA ILE A 51 5.04 -6.41 -8.40
C ILE A 51 5.45 -6.48 -6.92
N LEU A 52 4.47 -6.73 -6.04
CA LEU A 52 4.69 -6.95 -4.61
C LEU A 52 4.49 -8.42 -4.27
N ASN A 53 5.55 -9.22 -4.38
CA ASN A 53 5.50 -10.66 -4.10
C ASN A 53 5.92 -10.99 -2.64
N ASN A 54 5.31 -10.29 -1.67
CA ASN A 54 5.54 -10.59 -0.25
C ASN A 54 4.63 -11.75 0.20
N PRO A 55 5.07 -12.58 1.17
CA PRO A 55 4.22 -13.63 1.72
C PRO A 55 2.92 -13.09 2.32
N ASP A 56 1.94 -13.97 2.50
CA ASP A 56 0.71 -13.59 3.20
C ASP A 56 0.97 -13.21 4.66
N GLY A 57 0.18 -12.25 5.15
CA GLY A 57 0.37 -11.67 6.48
C GLY A 57 1.39 -10.52 6.57
N TYR A 58 2.20 -10.25 5.53
CA TYR A 58 3.19 -9.15 5.53
C TYR A 58 2.60 -7.74 5.32
N GLY A 59 1.26 -7.63 5.37
CA GLY A 59 0.58 -6.34 5.31
C GLY A 59 0.69 -5.62 3.97
N LYS A 60 0.68 -6.35 2.84
CA LYS A 60 0.72 -5.77 1.47
C LYS A 60 -0.29 -4.62 1.30
N SER A 61 -1.54 -4.82 1.75
CA SER A 61 -2.59 -3.80 1.70
C SER A 61 -2.30 -2.56 2.56
N ILE A 62 -1.66 -2.75 3.73
CA ILE A 62 -1.25 -1.65 4.60
C ILE A 62 -0.15 -0.82 3.92
N GLN A 63 0.86 -1.49 3.35
CA GLN A 63 1.95 -0.82 2.64
C GLN A 63 1.41 0.05 1.49
N LEU A 64 0.51 -0.51 0.67
CA LEU A 64 -0.13 0.19 -0.42
C LEU A 64 -1.03 1.34 0.06
N ALA A 65 -1.83 1.13 1.11
CA ALA A 65 -2.70 2.18 1.67
C ALA A 65 -1.90 3.40 2.14
N PHE A 66 -0.84 3.18 2.91
CA PHE A 66 0.02 4.28 3.37
C PHE A 66 0.78 4.95 2.22
N PHE A 67 1.26 4.18 1.25
CA PHE A 67 1.86 4.74 0.04
C PHE A 67 0.88 5.64 -0.73
N LEU A 68 -0.35 5.18 -0.97
CA LEU A 68 -1.39 5.93 -1.65
C LEU A 68 -1.82 7.18 -0.87
N ASP A 69 -1.81 7.15 0.46
CA ASP A 69 -2.03 8.33 1.31
C ASP A 69 -0.89 9.34 1.17
N ALA A 70 0.36 8.87 1.16
CA ALA A 70 1.54 9.72 1.02
C ALA A 70 1.53 10.51 -0.29
N ILE A 71 1.15 9.86 -1.39
CA ILE A 71 1.17 10.49 -2.73
C ILE A 71 -0.17 11.08 -3.14
N ARG A 72 -1.20 11.05 -2.27
CA ARG A 72 -2.58 11.41 -2.63
C ARG A 72 -2.68 12.77 -3.31
N GLU A 73 -1.97 13.77 -2.78
CA GLU A 73 -2.00 15.13 -3.28
C GLU A 73 -1.07 15.37 -4.49
N LEU A 74 -0.40 14.31 -4.96
CA LEU A 74 0.41 14.26 -6.17
C LEU A 74 -0.33 13.55 -7.32
N LEU A 75 -1.41 12.83 -7.02
CA LEU A 75 -2.19 12.11 -8.01
C LEU A 75 -3.00 13.10 -8.86
N THR A 76 -2.85 13.02 -10.18
CA THR A 76 -3.63 13.80 -11.15
C THR A 76 -4.85 13.05 -11.67
N ASN A 77 -4.88 11.72 -11.47
CA ASN A 77 -5.95 10.83 -11.94
C ASN A 77 -6.46 9.97 -10.77
N PRO A 78 -7.73 9.51 -10.83
CA PRO A 78 -8.26 8.54 -9.87
C PRO A 78 -7.41 7.25 -9.81
N VAL A 79 -7.30 6.69 -8.61
CA VAL A 79 -6.70 5.36 -8.38
C VAL A 79 -7.80 4.33 -8.31
N LEU A 80 -7.52 3.15 -8.85
CA LEU A 80 -8.49 2.08 -9.01
C LEU A 80 -7.90 0.77 -8.50
N ILE A 81 -8.57 0.17 -7.53
CA ILE A 81 -8.08 -1.05 -6.87
C ILE A 81 -8.99 -2.19 -7.29
N LEU A 82 -8.42 -3.15 -8.02
CA LEU A 82 -9.11 -4.38 -8.40
C LEU A 82 -9.03 -5.40 -7.27
N CYS A 83 -10.17 -5.99 -6.94
CA CYS A 83 -10.30 -7.01 -5.92
C CYS A 83 -10.96 -8.26 -6.52
N GLU A 84 -10.58 -9.43 -6.01
CA GLU A 84 -11.13 -10.73 -6.43
C GLU A 84 -12.62 -10.87 -6.11
N ASP A 85 -13.03 -10.39 -4.93
CA ASP A 85 -14.40 -10.51 -4.43
C ASP A 85 -14.82 -9.31 -3.57
N GLU A 86 -16.10 -9.26 -3.20
CA GLU A 86 -16.68 -8.21 -2.38
C GLU A 86 -16.09 -8.15 -0.96
N ASN A 87 -15.67 -9.28 -0.38
CA ASN A 87 -15.02 -9.31 0.92
C ASN A 87 -13.67 -8.57 0.87
N LYS A 88 -12.89 -8.76 -0.20
CA LYS A 88 -11.64 -8.04 -0.44
C LYS A 88 -11.88 -6.56 -0.67
N VAL A 89 -12.94 -6.19 -1.40
CA VAL A 89 -13.36 -4.78 -1.55
C VAL A 89 -13.63 -4.16 -0.17
N ASN A 90 -14.41 -4.83 0.68
CA ASN A 90 -14.74 -4.34 2.01
C ASN A 90 -13.52 -4.24 2.93
N ASN A 91 -12.60 -5.19 2.85
CA ASN A 91 -11.33 -5.14 3.58
C ASN A 91 -10.48 -3.94 3.17
N TRP A 92 -10.42 -3.63 1.87
CA TRP A 92 -9.72 -2.45 1.35
C TRP A 92 -10.37 -1.15 1.82
N LYS A 93 -11.70 -1.03 1.72
CA LYS A 93 -12.45 0.12 2.23
C LYS A 93 -12.14 0.39 3.70
N GLN A 94 -12.27 -0.65 4.53
CA GLN A 94 -11.98 -0.53 5.96
C GLN A 94 -10.52 -0.15 6.23
N THR A 95 -9.58 -0.73 5.48
CA THR A 95 -8.15 -0.43 5.64
C THR A 95 -7.85 1.03 5.33
N LEU A 96 -8.34 1.53 4.19
CA LEU A 96 -8.14 2.93 3.79
C LEU A 96 -8.78 3.87 4.82
N ILE A 97 -10.06 3.69 5.16
CA ILE A 97 -10.76 4.57 6.10
C ILE A 97 -10.12 4.55 7.49
N LYS A 98 -9.72 3.38 8.00
CA LYS A 98 -9.16 3.27 9.37
C LYS A 98 -7.71 3.76 9.48
N ARG A 99 -6.92 3.64 8.41
CA ARG A 99 -5.46 3.83 8.48
C ARG A 99 -4.95 5.09 7.79
N THR A 100 -5.77 5.74 6.98
CA THR A 100 -5.34 6.84 6.11
C THR A 100 -6.30 8.02 6.19
N LYS A 101 -6.04 9.08 5.41
CA LYS A 101 -6.91 10.27 5.34
C LYS A 101 -8.01 10.13 4.29
N TYR A 102 -8.21 8.94 3.71
CA TYR A 102 -9.28 8.65 2.77
C TYR A 102 -10.63 8.62 3.53
N THR A 103 -11.61 9.42 3.07
CA THR A 103 -13.03 9.40 3.48
C THR A 103 -13.86 8.41 2.63
N GLU A 104 -15.17 8.36 2.79
CA GLU A 104 -16.04 7.40 2.06
C GLU A 104 -16.23 7.74 0.56
N ASP A 105 -15.70 8.87 0.06
CA ASP A 105 -15.96 9.38 -1.29
C ASP A 105 -15.15 8.69 -2.42
N PHE A 106 -14.43 7.60 -2.15
CA PHE A 106 -13.69 6.88 -3.19
C PHE A 106 -14.58 5.88 -3.91
N HIS A 107 -14.71 6.06 -5.22
CA HIS A 107 -15.39 5.10 -6.09
C HIS A 107 -14.49 3.90 -6.36
N LEU A 108 -14.69 2.83 -5.59
CA LEU A 108 -14.18 1.50 -5.93
C LEU A 108 -15.14 0.86 -6.95
N SER A 109 -15.00 1.24 -8.21
CA SER A 109 -15.63 0.52 -9.32
C SER A 109 -14.68 -0.59 -9.78
N GLY A 110 -15.18 -1.79 -10.04
CA GLY A 110 -14.39 -2.77 -10.79
C GLY A 110 -13.96 -2.16 -12.12
N SER A 111 -12.65 -2.21 -12.43
CA SER A 111 -11.99 -2.16 -13.76
C SER A 111 -10.70 -1.31 -13.86
N VAL A 112 -9.56 -1.86 -13.38
CA VAL A 112 -8.15 -1.71 -13.87
C VAL A 112 -7.15 -0.81 -13.11
N PHE A 113 -6.47 -1.39 -12.11
CA PHE A 113 -4.99 -1.37 -12.02
C PHE A 113 -4.52 -2.83 -12.03
N HIS A 114 -3.52 -3.16 -12.84
CA HIS A 114 -2.94 -4.49 -12.88
C HIS A 114 -1.88 -4.61 -11.77
N VAL A 115 -2.24 -5.25 -10.67
CA VAL A 115 -1.29 -5.84 -9.72
C VAL A 115 -1.51 -7.33 -9.83
N GLU A 116 -0.70 -8.01 -10.63
CA GLU A 116 -0.70 -9.48 -10.66
C GLU A 116 -0.12 -9.99 -9.33
N GLU A 117 -0.97 -10.66 -8.56
CA GLU A 117 -0.54 -11.56 -7.51
C GLU A 117 -0.19 -12.88 -8.19
N VAL A 118 1.11 -13.11 -8.44
CA VAL A 118 1.59 -14.40 -8.95
C VAL A 118 1.49 -15.42 -7.81
N LYS A 119 0.38 -16.18 -7.77
CA LYS A 119 0.28 -17.37 -6.93
C LYS A 119 1.18 -18.46 -7.51
N ASP A 120 2.10 -18.92 -6.67
CA ASP A 120 2.84 -20.18 -6.75
C ASP A 120 3.48 -20.55 -8.10
N MET A 121 4.77 -20.21 -8.23
CA MET A 121 5.66 -20.86 -9.19
C MET A 121 6.35 -22.08 -8.55
N TYR A 122 5.58 -22.97 -7.92
CA TYR A 122 6.05 -24.31 -7.55
C TYR A 122 5.22 -25.36 -8.28
N GLY A 123 5.60 -25.62 -9.53
CA GLY A 123 5.02 -26.68 -10.35
C GLY A 123 5.96 -27.08 -11.47
N HIS A 124 6.49 -28.30 -11.38
CA HIS A 124 7.17 -29.09 -12.42
C HIS A 124 8.62 -28.76 -12.79
N TYR A 125 9.55 -29.24 -11.97
CA TYR A 125 10.73 -29.91 -12.52
C TYR A 125 10.38 -31.38 -12.80
N SER A 126 10.00 -31.66 -14.05
CA SER A 126 10.15 -33.01 -14.60
C SER A 126 11.61 -33.14 -15.01
N SER A 127 12.41 -33.87 -14.22
CA SER A 127 13.74 -34.31 -14.64
C SER A 127 13.58 -35.56 -15.51
N HIS A 128 13.59 -35.38 -16.82
CA HIS A 128 14.08 -36.41 -17.73
C HIS A 128 15.59 -36.24 -17.86
N MET A 129 16.34 -37.14 -17.22
CA MET A 129 17.63 -37.65 -17.68
C MET A 129 17.80 -39.07 -17.14
#